data_AF-A0A969JKS2-F1
#
_entry.id   AF-A0A969JKS2-F1
#
_cell.length_a   1.000
_cell.length_b   1.000
_cell.length_c   1.000
_cell.angle_alpha   90.00
_cell.angle_beta   90.00
_cell.angle_gamma   90.00
#
_symmetry.space_group_name_H-M   'P 1'
#
loop_
_entity.id
_entity.type
_entity.pdbx_description
1 polymer ?
#
loop_
_entity_poly.entity_id
_entity_poly.type
_entity_poly.pdbx_seq_one_letter_code
_entity_poly.pdbx_strand_id
1 'polypeptide(L)'
;MAPRRGFFAKLFDLSFSEFIAVQIAGVLYGIGIVLIGLGCLGLVFAGLSRGVGAGLGVLIIAPVFFLLYVIFFRIALEAFIAAIRTAENTGRIAEYLRR
;
A
#
# COMPACT_ATOMS: atom_id res chain seq x y z
N MET A 1 -0.55 -2.38 34.30
CA MET A 1 -1.12 -2.62 32.95
C MET A 1 -0.46 -1.62 32.00
N ALA A 2 0.47 -2.05 31.15
CA ALA A 2 1.06 -1.14 30.17
C ALA A 2 -0.03 -0.73 29.16
N PRO A 3 -0.21 0.58 28.86
CA PRO A 3 -1.18 1.01 27.86
C PRO A 3 -0.79 0.37 26.53
N ARG A 4 -1.71 -0.40 25.93
CA ARG A 4 -1.56 -0.92 24.57
C ARG A 4 -1.34 0.30 23.67
N ARG A 5 -0.11 0.51 23.17
CA ARG A 5 0.20 1.58 22.21
C ARG A 5 -0.82 1.48 21.06
N GLY A 6 -1.55 2.57 20.80
CA GLY A 6 -2.58 2.61 19.77
C GLY A 6 -2.02 2.36 18.37
N PHE A 7 -2.86 1.89 17.45
CA PHE A 7 -2.49 1.59 16.06
C PHE A 7 -1.73 2.75 15.38
N PHE A 8 -2.16 4.00 15.61
CA PHE A 8 -1.50 5.19 15.11
C PHE A 8 -0.12 5.45 15.74
N ALA A 9 0.05 5.15 17.03
CA ALA A 9 1.35 5.28 17.68
C ALA A 9 2.37 4.25 17.14
N LYS A 10 1.91 3.09 16.67
CA LYS A 10 2.74 2.11 15.97
C LYS A 10 3.01 2.48 14.50
N LEU A 11 2.06 3.15 13.83
CA LEU A 11 2.23 3.64 12.45
C LEU A 11 3.32 4.73 12.36
N PHE A 12 3.41 5.59 13.38
CA PHE A 12 4.45 6.63 13.49
C PHE A 12 5.67 6.20 14.30
N ASP A 13 5.86 4.89 14.54
CA ASP A 13 7.07 4.38 15.16
C ASP A 13 8.20 4.33 14.13
N LEU A 14 8.91 5.47 13.99
CA LEU A 14 10.05 5.67 13.08
C LEU A 14 11.28 4.81 13.43
N SER A 15 11.19 4.00 14.51
CA SER A 15 12.26 3.10 14.96
C SER A 15 12.49 1.92 14.00
N PHE A 16 11.49 1.51 13.20
CA PHE A 16 11.54 0.31 12.33
C PHE A 16 12.06 -0.97 13.02
N SER A 17 12.10 -1.02 14.36
CA SER A 17 12.76 -2.09 15.12
C SER A 17 11.93 -3.37 15.23
N GLU A 18 10.65 -3.31 14.89
CA GLU A 18 9.78 -4.47 14.70
C GLU A 18 9.21 -4.48 13.29
N PHE A 19 9.03 -5.67 12.71
CA PHE A 19 8.40 -5.88 11.41
C PHE A 19 6.88 -5.62 11.46
N ILE A 20 6.47 -4.39 11.77
CA ILE A 20 5.06 -3.96 11.87
C ILE A 20 4.38 -3.87 10.49
N ALA A 21 5.16 -3.93 9.40
CA ALA A 21 4.68 -3.81 8.04
C ALA A 21 3.49 -4.74 7.72
N VAL A 22 3.49 -5.98 8.24
CA VAL A 22 2.38 -6.95 8.03
C VAL A 22 1.08 -6.51 8.72
N GLN A 23 1.17 -5.86 9.88
CA GLN A 23 0.00 -5.35 10.62
C GLN A 23 -0.60 -4.11 9.95
N ILE A 24 0.22 -3.27 9.32
CA ILE A 24 -0.21 -2.01 8.71
C ILE A 24 -0.63 -2.20 7.24
N ALA A 25 -0.19 -3.27 6.57
CA ALA A 25 -0.41 -3.48 5.14
C ALA A 25 -1.87 -3.34 4.69
N GLY A 26 -2.84 -3.78 5.50
CA GLY A 26 -4.27 -3.61 5.17
C GLY A 26 -4.72 -2.14 5.16
N VAL A 27 -4.26 -1.35 6.14
CA VAL A 27 -4.54 0.09 6.18
C VAL A 27 -3.79 0.82 5.08
N LEU A 28 -2.54 0.45 4.81
CA LEU A 28 -1.75 0.98 3.70
C LEU A 28 -2.42 0.67 2.35
N TYR A 29 -3.01 -0.52 2.19
CA TYR A 29 -3.77 -0.86 1.00
C TYR A 29 -4.99 0.04 0.81
N GLY A 30 -5.77 0.24 1.88
CA GLY A 30 -6.93 1.15 1.86
C GLY A 30 -6.54 2.59 1.50
N ILE A 31 -5.49 3.12 2.13
CA ILE A 31 -4.97 4.47 1.82
C ILE A 31 -4.49 4.52 0.36
N GLY A 32 -3.77 3.50 -0.10
CA GLY A 32 -3.27 3.44 -1.48
C GLY A 32 -4.38 3.44 -2.52
N ILE A 33 -5.47 2.69 -2.31
CA ILE A 33 -6.64 2.74 -3.21
C ILE A 33 -7.21 4.16 -3.29
N VAL A 34 -7.37 4.83 -2.14
CA VAL A 34 -7.89 6.20 -2.09
C VAL A 34 -6.96 7.16 -2.85
N LEU A 35 -5.65 7.06 -2.65
CA LEU A 35 -4.66 7.89 -3.35
C LEU A 35 -4.65 7.64 -4.86
N ILE A 36 -4.72 6.37 -5.30
CA ILE A 36 -4.79 6.01 -6.72
C ILE A 36 -6.09 6.57 -7.33
N GLY A 37 -7.21 6.49 -6.60
CA GLY A 37 -8.49 7.06 -7.01
C GLY A 37 -8.44 8.58 -7.16
N LEU A 38 -7.86 9.28 -6.18
CA LEU A 38 -7.64 10.73 -6.24
C LEU A 38 -6.71 11.11 -7.40
N GLY A 39 -5.66 10.33 -7.65
CA GLY A 39 -4.78 10.52 -8.81
C GLY A 39 -5.53 10.39 -10.14
N CYS A 40 -6.42 9.40 -10.26
CA CYS A 40 -7.26 9.22 -11.45
C CYS A 40 -8.25 10.37 -11.63
N LEU A 41 -8.87 10.85 -10.55
CA LEU A 41 -9.72 12.05 -10.58
C LEU A 41 -8.93 13.28 -11.05
N GLY A 42 -7.71 13.46 -10.53
CA GLY A 42 -6.80 14.52 -10.98
C GLY A 42 -6.50 14.45 -12.47
N LEU A 43 -6.28 13.24 -13.02
CA LEU A 43 -6.09 13.04 -14.46
C LEU A 43 -7.32 13.44 -15.26
N VAL A 44 -8.53 13.10 -14.80
CA VAL A 44 -9.78 13.48 -15.47
C VAL A 44 -9.93 15.01 -15.50
N PHE A 45 -9.72 15.70 -14.38
CA PHE A 45 -9.78 17.17 -14.34
C PHE A 45 -8.70 17.81 -15.24
N ALA A 46 -7.48 17.27 -15.23
CA ALA A 46 -6.42 17.74 -16.10
C ALA A 46 -6.76 17.53 -17.59
N GLY A 47 -7.36 16.38 -17.94
CA GLY A 47 -7.84 16.09 -19.29
C GLY A 47 -8.93 17.08 -19.72
N LEU A 48 -9.89 17.35 -18.85
CA LEU A 48 -10.99 18.28 -19.13
C LEU A 48 -10.51 19.72 -19.29
N SER A 49 -9.49 20.13 -18.53
CA SER A 49 -8.88 21.47 -18.65
C SER A 49 -8.22 21.74 -20.01
N ARG A 50 -7.85 20.68 -20.74
CA ARG A 50 -7.27 20.75 -22.09
C ARG A 50 -8.32 20.70 -23.20
N GLY A 51 -9.59 20.51 -22.86
CA GLY A 51 -10.72 20.46 -23.78
C GLY A 51 -11.59 19.22 -23.62
N VAL A 52 -12.85 19.31 -24.08
CA VAL A 52 -13.87 18.28 -23.89
C VAL A 52 -13.48 16.94 -24.52
N GLY A 53 -12.89 16.95 -25.72
CA GLY A 53 -12.44 15.72 -26.39
C GLY A 53 -11.35 14.98 -25.61
N ALA A 54 -10.38 15.72 -25.06
CA ALA A 54 -9.33 15.15 -24.21
C ALA A 54 -9.89 14.61 -22.89
N GLY A 55 -10.82 15.35 -22.27
CA GLY A 55 -11.52 14.93 -21.05
C GLY A 55 -12.28 13.62 -21.23
N LEU A 56 -13.03 13.46 -22.33
CA LEU A 56 -13.75 12.22 -22.63
C LEU A 56 -12.82 11.04 -22.88
N GLY A 57 -11.70 11.25 -23.58
CA GLY A 57 -10.69 10.20 -23.77
C GLY A 57 -10.09 9.73 -22.44
N VAL A 58 -9.74 10.67 -21.56
CA VAL A 58 -9.21 10.34 -20.23
C VAL A 58 -10.26 9.67 -19.35
N LEU A 59 -11.55 10.01 -19.47
CA LEU A 59 -12.63 9.37 -18.70
C LEU A 59 -12.77 7.86 -19.00
N ILE A 60 -12.48 7.43 -20.24
CA ILE A 60 -12.49 6.02 -20.63
C ILE A 60 -11.20 5.31 -20.17
N ILE A 61 -10.07 6.01 -20.25
CA ILE A 61 -8.75 5.45 -19.94
C ILE A 61 -8.50 5.38 -18.41
N ALA A 62 -8.99 6.35 -17.64
CA ALA A 62 -8.75 6.47 -16.21
C ALA A 62 -9.25 5.25 -15.40
N PRO A 63 -10.43 4.65 -15.63
CA PRO A 63 -10.86 3.42 -14.96
C PRO A 63 -9.92 2.24 -15.20
N VAL A 64 -9.39 2.10 -16.42
CA VAL A 64 -8.42 1.06 -16.77
C VAL A 64 -7.11 1.27 -16.01
N PHE A 65 -6.61 2.52 -16.00
CA PHE A 65 -5.43 2.88 -15.22
C PHE A 65 -5.62 2.64 -13.72
N PHE A 66 -6.77 3.04 -13.17
CA PHE A 66 -7.13 2.81 -11.77
C PHE A 66 -7.04 1.32 -11.42
N LEU A 67 -7.72 0.48 -12.21
CA LEU A 67 -7.75 -0.96 -11.96
C LEU A 67 -6.35 -1.57 -12.03
N LEU A 68 -5.56 -1.23 -13.06
CA LEU A 68 -4.20 -1.71 -13.21
C LEU A 68 -3.33 -1.31 -12.01
N TYR A 69 -3.35 -0.04 -11.62
CA TYR A 69 -2.55 0.44 -10.48
C TYR A 69 -2.96 -0.21 -9.16
N VAL A 70 -4.26 -0.43 -8.91
CA VAL A 70 -4.73 -1.14 -7.73
C VAL A 70 -4.23 -2.60 -7.71
N ILE A 71 -4.27 -3.29 -8.85
CA ILE A 71 -3.76 -4.66 -8.97
C ILE A 71 -2.24 -4.69 -8.72
N PHE A 72 -1.47 -3.82 -9.37
CA PHE A 72 -0.03 -3.74 -9.15
C PHE A 72 0.32 -3.42 -7.70
N PHE A 73 -0.40 -2.48 -7.09
CA PHE A 73 -0.19 -2.12 -5.69
C PHE A 73 -0.48 -3.30 -4.75
N ARG A 74 -1.53 -4.07 -5.03
CA ARG A 74 -1.83 -5.29 -4.27
C ARG A 74 -0.71 -6.31 -4.38
N ILE A 75 -0.23 -6.61 -5.59
CA ILE A 75 0.86 -7.56 -5.82
C ILE A 75 2.13 -7.08 -5.10
N ALA A 76 2.44 -5.79 -5.16
CA ALA A 76 3.58 -5.22 -4.46
C ALA A 76 3.47 -5.39 -2.93
N LEU A 77 2.32 -5.10 -2.34
CA LEU A 77 2.09 -5.31 -0.91
C LEU A 77 2.20 -6.79 -0.51
N GLU A 78 1.61 -7.69 -1.29
CA GLU A 78 1.71 -9.13 -1.06
C GLU A 78 3.18 -9.60 -1.12
N ALA A 79 3.95 -9.11 -2.09
CA ALA A 79 5.38 -9.40 -2.20
C ALA A 79 6.19 -8.84 -1.01
N PHE A 80 5.91 -7.61 -0.58
CA PHE A 80 6.54 -7.01 0.60
C PHE A 80 6.26 -7.81 1.87
N ILE A 81 5.01 -8.19 2.11
CA ILE A 81 4.61 -9.01 3.26
C ILE A 81 5.28 -10.39 3.19
N ALA A 82 5.33 -11.01 2.01
CA ALA A 82 5.98 -12.30 1.83
C ALA A 82 7.48 -12.23 2.14
N ALA A 83 8.18 -11.21 1.65
CA ALA A 83 9.60 -11.01 1.95
C ALA A 83 9.87 -10.88 3.45
N ILE A 84 9.05 -10.08 4.15
CA ILE A 84 9.16 -9.88 5.59
C ILE A 84 8.88 -11.16 6.37
N ARG A 85 7.80 -11.88 6.04
CA ARG A 85 7.48 -13.16 6.68
C ARG A 85 8.57 -14.22 6.44
N THR A 86 9.19 -14.22 5.28
CA THR A 86 10.34 -15.09 5.00
C THR A 86 11.51 -14.76 5.93
N ALA A 87 11.86 -13.48 6.08
CA ALA A 87 12.93 -13.06 6.98
C ALA A 87 12.64 -13.45 8.44
N GLU A 88 11.41 -13.28 8.91
CA GLU A 88 10.99 -13.71 10.26
C GLU A 88 11.13 -15.22 10.46
N ASN A 89 10.67 -16.02 9.47
CA ASN A 89 10.76 -17.47 9.56
C ASN A 89 12.21 -17.96 9.52
N THR A 90 13.08 -17.37 8.70
CA THR A 90 14.51 -17.68 8.69
C THR A 90 15.16 -17.36 10.04
N GLY A 91 14.81 -16.23 10.67
CA GLY A 91 15.27 -15.90 12.02
C GLY A 91 14.89 -16.95 13.06
N ARG A 92 13.62 -17.41 13.05
CA ARG A 92 13.16 -18.48 13.94
C ARG A 92 13.91 -19.80 13.72
N ILE A 93 14.18 -20.18 12.48
CA ILE A 93 14.95 -21.40 12.16
C ILE A 93 16.37 -21.32 12.75
N ALA A 94 17.04 -20.18 12.60
CA ALA A 94 18.38 -19.98 13.16
C ALA A 94 18.40 -20.05 14.70
N GLU A 95 17.34 -19.58 15.35
CA GLU A 95 17.19 -19.66 16.81
C GLU A 95 16.97 -21.10 17.30
N TYR A 96 16.16 -21.89 16.58
CA TYR A 96 15.98 -23.32 16.89
C TYR A 96 17.26 -24.12 16.71
N LEU A 97 18.09 -23.79 15.72
CA LEU A 97 19.37 -24.48 15.48
C LEU A 97 20.45 -24.14 16.52
N ARG A 98 20.25 -23.07 17.31
CA ARG A 98 21.15 -22.65 18.39
C ARG A 98 20.84 -23.28 19.75
N ARG A 99 19.69 -23.96 19.89
CA ARG A 99 19.31 -24.73 21.08
C ARG A 99 19.60 -26.20 20.88
#